data_AF-A0AAC9MVT0-F1
#
_entry.id   AF-A0AAC9MVT0-F1
#
_cell.length_a   1.000
_cell.length_b   1.000
_cell.length_c   1.000
_cell.angle_alpha   90.00
_cell.angle_beta   90.00
_cell.angle_gamma   90.00
#
_symmetry.space_group_name_H-M   'P 1'
#
loop_
_entity.id
_entity.type
_entity.pdbx_description
1 polymer ?
#
loop_
_entity_poly.entity_id
_entity_poly.type
_entity_poly.pdbx_seq_one_letter_code
_entity_poly.pdbx_strand_id
1 'polypeptide(L)'
;MDREKRQKGGKEFLRRCAEDIINSDLDLETKKTVLLRAEIFAGLVFDKKAIDLVFREVEQMLSIEESAGYQRIFEKGMEKGMEKGIEKGQQESLLDVTIRLLSKKFRKIPREYLARIKEQDVYVLQQIIDSIFDINDLKELEDYLQ
;
A
#
# COMPACT_ATOMS: atom_id res chain seq x y z
N MET A 1 -8.55 -6.02 -32.84
CA MET A 1 -8.75 -7.24 -32.03
C MET A 1 -9.02 -6.83 -30.58
N ASP A 2 -10.24 -7.08 -30.11
CA ASP A 2 -10.83 -6.53 -28.89
C ASP A 2 -10.07 -6.91 -27.59
N ARG A 3 -9.92 -5.96 -26.65
CA ARG A 3 -9.18 -6.15 -25.39
C ARG A 3 -9.87 -7.18 -24.49
N GLU A 4 -11.20 -7.20 -24.51
CA GLU A 4 -12.03 -8.18 -23.79
C GLU A 4 -11.88 -9.60 -24.36
N LYS A 5 -11.84 -9.75 -25.68
CA LYS A 5 -11.62 -11.06 -26.32
C LYS A 5 -10.23 -11.63 -26.00
N ARG A 6 -9.20 -10.76 -25.93
CA ARG A 6 -7.84 -11.14 -25.47
C ARG A 6 -7.80 -11.50 -23.99
N GLN A 7 -8.54 -10.80 -23.14
CA GLN A 7 -8.61 -11.15 -21.71
C GLN A 7 -9.33 -12.47 -21.45
N LYS A 8 -10.47 -12.72 -22.12
CA LYS A 8 -11.25 -13.94 -21.88
C LYS A 8 -10.54 -15.20 -22.39
N GLY A 9 -9.99 -15.15 -23.61
CA GLY A 9 -9.16 -16.25 -24.14
C GLY A 9 -7.81 -16.36 -23.45
N GLY A 10 -7.21 -15.24 -23.04
CA GLY A 10 -5.91 -15.21 -22.38
C GLY A 10 -5.93 -15.77 -20.96
N LYS A 11 -7.03 -15.62 -20.20
CA LYS A 11 -7.18 -16.26 -18.89
C LYS A 11 -7.19 -17.78 -18.98
N GLU A 12 -7.93 -18.33 -19.95
CA GLU A 12 -8.00 -19.77 -20.16
C GLU A 12 -6.66 -20.32 -20.65
N PHE A 13 -5.95 -19.56 -21.49
CA PHE A 13 -4.58 -19.85 -21.88
C PHE A 13 -3.62 -19.89 -20.68
N LEU A 14 -3.65 -18.88 -19.79
CA LEU A 14 -2.82 -18.86 -18.59
C LEU A 14 -3.06 -20.07 -17.69
N ARG A 15 -4.33 -20.44 -17.49
CA ARG A 15 -4.68 -21.64 -16.71
C ARG A 15 -4.07 -22.90 -17.32
N ARG A 16 -4.22 -23.10 -18.64
CA ARG A 16 -3.60 -24.24 -19.33
C ARG A 16 -2.09 -24.23 -19.19
N CYS A 17 -1.43 -23.08 -19.33
CA CYS A 17 0.01 -22.99 -19.11
C CYS A 17 0.43 -23.41 -17.69
N ALA A 18 -0.30 -22.97 -16.66
CA ALA A 18 -0.02 -23.37 -15.28
C ALA A 18 -0.21 -24.89 -15.08
N GLU A 19 -1.31 -25.44 -15.61
CA GLU A 19 -1.61 -26.88 -15.57
C GLU A 19 -0.55 -27.72 -16.30
N ASP A 20 -0.10 -27.28 -17.48
CA ASP A 20 0.94 -27.97 -18.27
C ASP A 20 2.26 -28.01 -17.50
N ILE A 21 2.64 -26.93 -16.79
CA ILE A 21 3.84 -26.92 -15.97
C ILE A 21 3.69 -27.87 -14.78
N ILE A 22 2.56 -27.84 -14.08
CA ILE A 22 2.28 -28.73 -12.94
C ILE A 22 2.34 -30.20 -13.36
N ASN A 23 1.73 -30.54 -14.48
CA ASN A 23 1.60 -31.91 -14.98
C ASN A 23 2.81 -32.40 -15.78
N SER A 24 3.81 -31.55 -16.02
CA SER A 24 5.04 -31.93 -16.70
C SER A 24 5.88 -32.94 -15.91
N ASP A 25 6.81 -33.61 -16.60
CA ASP A 25 7.80 -34.51 -15.98
C ASP A 25 8.97 -33.77 -15.32
N LEU A 26 8.87 -32.44 -15.16
CA LEU A 26 9.90 -31.64 -14.50
C LEU A 26 9.98 -31.96 -13.00
N ASP A 27 11.17 -31.83 -12.44
CA ASP A 27 11.35 -31.90 -10.99
C ASP A 27 10.67 -30.69 -10.30
N LEU A 28 10.44 -30.83 -8.99
CA LEU A 28 9.72 -29.84 -8.21
C LEU A 28 10.36 -28.45 -8.26
N GLU A 29 11.69 -28.37 -8.20
CA GLU A 29 12.42 -27.09 -8.17
C GLU A 29 12.32 -26.37 -9.51
N THR A 30 12.43 -27.13 -10.61
CA THR A 30 12.23 -26.59 -11.95
C THR A 30 10.78 -26.14 -12.15
N LYS A 31 9.78 -26.89 -11.67
CA LYS A 31 8.36 -26.49 -11.74
C LYS A 31 8.12 -25.16 -11.01
N LYS A 32 8.58 -25.03 -9.76
CA LYS A 32 8.48 -23.79 -8.97
C LYS A 32 9.06 -22.61 -9.74
N THR A 33 10.27 -22.80 -10.29
CA THR A 33 10.98 -21.76 -11.04
C THR A 33 10.23 -21.33 -12.30
N VAL A 34 9.71 -22.28 -13.09
CA VAL A 34 9.01 -21.97 -14.34
C VAL A 34 7.66 -21.31 -14.06
N LEU A 35 6.94 -21.74 -13.01
CA LEU A 35 5.67 -21.12 -12.60
C LEU A 35 5.83 -19.69 -12.13
N LEU A 36 6.82 -19.41 -11.28
CA LEU A 36 7.10 -18.03 -10.85
C LEU A 36 7.39 -17.12 -12.06
N ARG A 37 8.20 -17.61 -13.02
CA ARG A 37 8.48 -16.86 -14.25
C ARG A 37 7.22 -16.61 -15.06
N ALA A 38 6.38 -17.64 -15.21
CA ALA A 38 5.11 -17.52 -15.93
C ALA A 38 4.18 -16.51 -15.26
N GLU A 39 4.06 -16.53 -13.94
CA GLU A 39 3.27 -15.58 -13.15
C GLU A 39 3.77 -14.14 -13.34
N ILE A 40 5.08 -13.91 -13.19
CA ILE A 40 5.69 -12.58 -13.36
C ILE A 40 5.42 -12.04 -14.77
N PHE A 41 5.61 -12.85 -15.81
CA PHE A 41 5.35 -12.43 -17.19
C PHE A 41 3.86 -12.23 -17.46
N ALA A 42 3.00 -13.08 -16.90
CA ALA A 42 1.56 -12.90 -16.98
C ALA A 42 1.15 -11.56 -16.35
N GLY A 43 1.75 -11.18 -15.21
CA GLY A 43 1.52 -9.89 -14.55
C GLY A 43 1.86 -8.65 -15.40
N LEU A 44 2.67 -8.79 -16.45
CA LEU A 44 2.95 -7.71 -17.41
C LEU A 44 1.82 -7.49 -18.42
N VAL A 45 0.98 -8.50 -18.64
CA VAL A 45 -0.04 -8.53 -19.70
C VAL A 45 -1.46 -8.50 -19.13
N PHE A 46 -1.68 -9.15 -17.98
CA PHE A 46 -2.98 -9.35 -17.37
C PHE A 46 -3.13 -8.54 -16.08
N ASP A 47 -4.39 -8.23 -15.74
CA ASP A 47 -4.68 -7.55 -14.48
C ASP A 47 -4.52 -8.49 -13.28
N LYS A 48 -4.34 -7.90 -12.10
CA LYS A 48 -4.14 -8.65 -10.85
C LYS A 48 -5.24 -9.69 -10.58
N LYS A 49 -6.52 -9.37 -10.87
CA LYS A 49 -7.62 -10.31 -10.60
C LYS A 49 -7.50 -11.57 -11.46
N ALA A 50 -6.99 -11.44 -12.68
CA ALA A 50 -6.74 -12.56 -13.58
C ALA A 50 -5.60 -13.44 -13.07
N ILE A 51 -4.49 -12.84 -12.62
CA ILE A 51 -3.34 -13.55 -12.06
C ILE A 51 -3.74 -14.31 -10.79
N ASP A 52 -4.37 -13.61 -9.84
CA ASP A 52 -4.83 -14.18 -8.57
C ASP A 52 -5.77 -15.38 -8.76
N LEU A 53 -6.58 -15.40 -9.83
CA LEU A 53 -7.51 -16.50 -10.10
C LEU A 53 -6.78 -17.76 -10.61
N VAL A 54 -5.63 -17.59 -11.24
CA VAL A 54 -4.88 -18.68 -11.89
C VAL A 54 -3.75 -19.19 -11.00
N PHE A 55 -2.96 -18.29 -10.43
CA PHE A 55 -1.69 -18.65 -9.79
C PHE A 55 -1.78 -18.84 -8.28
N ARG A 56 -2.77 -18.24 -7.58
CA ARG A 56 -2.87 -18.29 -6.11
C ARG A 56 -2.83 -19.70 -5.52
N GLU A 57 -3.56 -20.63 -6.12
CA GLU A 57 -3.60 -22.03 -5.64
C GLU A 57 -2.25 -22.72 -5.89
N VAL A 58 -1.63 -22.42 -7.04
CA VAL A 58 -0.36 -23.02 -7.46
C VAL A 58 0.82 -22.49 -6.65
N GLU A 59 0.82 -21.20 -6.32
CA GLU A 59 1.77 -20.54 -5.42
C GLU A 59 1.82 -21.29 -4.08
N GLN A 60 0.64 -21.50 -3.45
CA GLN A 60 0.52 -22.19 -2.16
C GLN A 60 0.92 -23.66 -2.24
N MET A 61 0.48 -24.37 -3.29
CA MET A 61 0.75 -25.80 -3.44
C MET A 61 2.25 -26.10 -3.59
N LEU A 62 2.98 -25.22 -4.27
CA LEU A 62 4.40 -25.43 -4.57
C LEU A 62 5.32 -24.57 -3.71
N SER A 63 4.80 -23.81 -2.75
CA SER A 63 5.57 -22.92 -1.88
C SER A 63 6.49 -22.01 -2.69
N ILE A 64 5.94 -21.39 -3.74
CA ILE A 64 6.71 -20.49 -4.63
C ILE A 64 7.16 -19.25 -3.86
N GLU A 65 6.46 -18.92 -2.77
CA GLU A 65 6.84 -17.83 -1.87
C GLU A 65 8.24 -17.96 -1.29
N GLU A 66 8.81 -19.17 -1.16
CA GLU A 66 10.16 -19.39 -0.63
C GLU A 66 11.27 -18.94 -1.60
N SER A 67 10.94 -18.71 -2.87
CA SER A 67 11.92 -18.33 -3.88
C SER A 67 12.54 -16.95 -3.61
N ALA A 68 13.83 -16.80 -3.89
CA ALA A 68 14.54 -15.53 -3.69
C ALA A 68 13.92 -14.36 -4.48
N GLY A 69 13.37 -14.63 -5.67
CA GLY A 69 12.69 -13.64 -6.49
C GLY A 69 11.40 -13.13 -5.83
N TYR A 70 10.58 -14.05 -5.30
CA TYR A 70 9.35 -13.73 -4.60
C TYR A 70 9.63 -12.99 -3.30
N GLN A 71 10.53 -13.51 -2.45
CA GLN A 71 10.93 -12.87 -1.19
C GLN A 71 11.41 -11.43 -1.41
N ARG A 72 12.27 -11.19 -2.40
CA ARG A 72 12.73 -9.84 -2.73
C ARG A 72 11.60 -8.88 -3.11
N ILE A 73 10.60 -9.33 -3.86
CA ILE A 73 9.44 -8.50 -4.25
C ILE A 73 8.56 -8.24 -3.02
N PHE A 74 8.31 -9.28 -2.23
CA PHE A 74 7.51 -9.22 -1.01
C PHE A 74 8.13 -8.29 0.03
N GLU A 75 9.42 -8.44 0.34
CA GLU A 75 10.18 -7.59 1.26
C GLU A 75 10.12 -6.11 0.84
N LYS A 76 10.32 -5.80 -0.45
CA LYS A 76 10.16 -4.42 -0.95
C LYS A 76 8.74 -3.88 -0.79
N GLY A 77 7.73 -4.74 -0.91
CA GLY A 77 6.34 -4.39 -0.66
C GLY A 77 6.09 -4.10 0.82
N MET A 78 6.63 -4.94 1.70
CA MET A 78 6.56 -4.80 3.16
C MET A 78 7.27 -3.54 3.65
N GLU A 79 8.48 -3.27 3.18
CA GLU A 79 9.26 -2.07 3.52
C GLU A 79 8.48 -0.80 3.18
N LYS A 80 7.99 -0.68 1.93
CA LYS A 80 7.15 0.45 1.51
C LYS A 80 5.84 0.55 2.28
N GLY A 81 5.25 -0.58 2.64
CA GLY A 81 4.02 -0.63 3.43
C GLY A 81 4.25 -0.13 4.86
N MET A 82 5.36 -0.54 5.47
CA MET A 82 5.76 -0.15 6.82
C MET A 82 6.13 1.33 6.87
N GLU A 83 6.93 1.82 5.93
CA GLU A 83 7.29 3.24 5.80
C GLU A 83 6.03 4.12 5.71
N LYS A 84 5.13 3.83 4.76
CA LYS A 84 3.85 4.54 4.64
C LYS A 84 2.98 4.43 5.88
N GLY A 85 2.97 3.27 6.53
CA GLY A 85 2.21 3.04 7.75
C GLY A 85 2.71 3.90 8.91
N ILE A 86 4.04 4.01 9.07
CA ILE A 86 4.68 4.83 10.09
C ILE A 86 4.41 6.32 9.83
N GLU A 87 4.64 6.79 8.60
CA GLU A 87 4.41 8.19 8.21
C GLU A 87 2.95 8.60 8.46
N LYS A 88 2.01 7.78 7.99
CA LYS A 88 0.58 8.03 8.16
C LYS A 88 0.18 8.00 9.63
N GLY A 89 0.66 7.02 10.40
CA GLY A 89 0.39 6.91 11.83
C GLY A 89 0.94 8.12 12.62
N GLN A 90 2.12 8.60 12.27
CA GLN A 90 2.71 9.80 12.87
C GLN A 90 1.87 11.05 12.57
N GLN A 91 1.48 11.26 11.31
CA GLN A 91 0.65 12.41 10.93
C GLN A 91 -0.73 12.36 11.60
N GLU A 92 -1.42 11.22 11.57
CA GLU A 92 -2.73 11.07 12.22
C GLU A 92 -2.66 11.30 13.74
N SER A 93 -1.59 10.82 14.38
CA SER A 93 -1.38 11.01 15.83
C SER A 93 -1.12 12.48 16.17
N LEU A 94 -0.24 13.16 15.43
CA LEU A 94 0.05 14.58 15.65
C LEU A 94 -1.18 15.45 15.39
N LEU A 95 -1.97 15.14 14.37
CA LEU A 95 -3.20 15.84 14.06
C LEU A 95 -4.22 15.73 15.21
N ASP A 96 -4.44 14.51 15.72
CA ASP A 96 -5.33 14.26 16.85
C ASP A 96 -4.86 15.01 18.12
N VAL A 97 -3.56 14.95 18.43
CA VAL A 97 -2.96 15.66 19.56
C VAL A 97 -3.15 17.17 19.42
N THR A 98 -2.83 17.72 18.25
CA THR A 98 -2.95 19.16 17.94
C THR A 98 -4.39 19.64 18.17
N ILE A 99 -5.37 18.98 17.55
CA ILE A 99 -6.78 19.34 17.69
C ILE A 99 -7.24 19.23 19.15
N ARG A 100 -6.85 18.17 19.86
CA ARG A 100 -7.22 17.96 21.27
C ARG A 100 -6.66 19.06 22.16
N LEU A 101 -5.39 19.44 21.99
CA LEU A 101 -4.74 20.48 22.79
C LEU A 101 -5.38 21.84 22.55
N LEU A 102 -5.53 22.24 21.28
CA LEU A 102 -6.20 23.48 20.91
C LEU A 102 -7.65 23.52 21.42
N SER A 103 -8.37 22.39 21.36
CA SER A 103 -9.75 22.31 21.85
C SER A 103 -9.81 22.46 23.37
N LYS A 104 -8.84 21.92 24.11
CA LYS A 104 -8.73 22.12 25.56
C LYS A 104 -8.41 23.57 25.92
N LYS A 105 -7.53 24.23 25.16
CA LYS A 105 -7.12 25.62 25.42
C LYS A 105 -8.23 26.62 25.08
N PHE A 106 -8.81 26.52 23.89
CA PHE A 106 -9.74 27.53 23.35
C PHE A 106 -11.21 27.16 23.47
N ARG A 107 -11.54 25.93 23.92
CA ARG A 107 -12.89 25.34 24.04
C ARG A 107 -13.65 25.15 22.72
N LYS A 108 -13.67 26.15 21.86
CA LYS A 108 -14.28 26.10 20.52
C LYS A 108 -13.28 26.59 19.49
N ILE A 109 -13.01 25.75 18.49
CA ILE A 109 -12.20 26.10 17.33
C ILE A 109 -13.15 26.30 16.14
N PRO A 110 -13.10 27.44 15.43
CA PRO A 110 -13.88 27.62 14.21
C PRO A 110 -13.55 26.55 13.16
N ARG A 111 -14.54 26.16 12.36
CA ARG A 111 -14.39 25.08 11.37
C ARG A 111 -13.29 25.34 10.33
N GLU A 112 -13.06 26.60 9.99
CA GLU A 112 -12.03 27.02 9.05
C GLU A 112 -10.62 26.63 9.55
N TYR A 113 -10.31 26.92 10.82
CA TYR A 113 -9.04 26.50 11.43
C TYR A 113 -8.91 24.98 11.46
N LEU A 114 -9.99 24.25 11.80
CA LEU A 114 -9.96 22.78 11.79
C LEU A 114 -9.68 22.20 10.40
N ALA A 115 -10.20 22.80 9.33
CA ALA A 115 -9.92 22.36 7.97
C ALA A 115 -8.44 22.58 7.63
N ARG A 116 -7.93 23.79 7.88
CA ARG A 116 -6.51 24.14 7.63
C ARG A 116 -5.55 23.26 8.41
N ILE A 117 -5.82 22.98 9.69
CA ILE A 117 -4.98 22.09 10.53
C ILE A 117 -4.92 20.67 9.97
N LYS A 118 -6.02 20.13 9.41
CA LYS A 118 -6.05 18.78 8.84
C LYS A 118 -5.23 18.62 7.57
N GLU A 119 -4.96 19.73 6.89
CA GLU A 119 -4.18 19.77 5.65
C GLU A 119 -2.68 19.96 5.92
N GLN A 120 -2.30 20.24 7.18
CA GLN A 120 -0.92 20.46 7.55
C GLN A 120 -0.10 19.16 7.57
N ASP A 121 1.19 19.33 7.29
CA ASP A 121 2.17 18.27 7.43
C ASP A 121 2.61 18.06 8.89
N VAL A 122 3.40 17.01 9.09
CA VAL A 122 3.95 16.63 10.39
C VAL A 122 4.73 17.77 11.05
N TYR A 123 5.46 18.56 10.27
CA TYR A 123 6.32 19.62 10.79
C TYR A 123 5.48 20.75 11.37
N VAL A 124 4.50 21.26 10.63
CA VAL A 124 3.64 22.36 11.09
C VAL A 124 2.81 21.92 12.30
N LEU A 125 2.25 20.71 12.28
CA LEU A 125 1.51 20.18 13.45
C LEU A 125 2.39 20.13 14.70
N GLN A 126 3.66 19.72 14.55
CA GLN A 126 4.59 19.68 15.67
C GLN A 126 4.95 21.07 16.18
N GLN A 127 5.14 22.06 15.29
CA GLN A 127 5.35 23.46 15.69
C GLN A 127 4.17 24.01 16.49
N ILE A 128 2.93 23.73 16.07
CA ILE A 128 1.73 24.14 16.81
C ILE A 128 1.69 23.49 18.20
N ILE A 129 2.05 22.21 18.30
CA ILE A 129 2.11 21.48 19.59
C ILE A 129 3.18 22.10 20.50
N ASP A 130 4.39 22.35 19.98
CA ASP A 130 5.50 22.88 20.75
C ASP A 130 5.21 24.30 21.27
N SER A 131 4.53 25.13 20.46
CA SER A 131 4.11 26.48 20.83
C SER A 131 2.76 26.56 21.54
N ILE A 132 2.14 25.43 21.93
CA ILE A 132 0.77 25.40 22.47
C ILE A 132 0.57 26.31 23.69
N PHE A 133 1.61 26.48 24.52
CA PHE A 133 1.54 27.33 25.71
C PHE A 133 1.71 28.80 25.38
N ASP A 134 2.42 29.12 24.30
CA ASP A 134 2.71 30.49 23.87
C ASP A 134 1.58 31.07 23.01
N ILE A 135 0.80 30.23 22.32
CA ILE A 135 -0.33 30.66 21.49
C ILE A 135 -1.50 31.15 22.36
N ASN A 136 -1.73 32.45 22.46
CA ASN A 136 -2.73 33.03 23.38
C ASN A 136 -4.09 33.34 22.73
N ASP A 137 -4.11 33.57 21.43
CA ASP A 137 -5.30 33.76 20.61
C ASP A 137 -5.30 32.78 19.43
N LEU A 138 -6.48 32.33 18.99
CA LEU A 138 -6.61 31.47 17.80
C LEU A 138 -6.07 32.13 16.54
N LYS A 139 -6.09 33.47 16.44
CA LYS A 139 -5.52 34.22 15.31
C LYS A 139 -4.02 33.99 15.15
N GLU A 140 -3.29 33.71 16.23
CA GLU A 140 -1.85 33.42 16.17
C GLU A 140 -1.57 32.10 15.44
N LEU A 141 -2.57 31.23 15.23
CA LEU A 141 -2.44 30.06 14.36
C LEU A 141 -2.25 30.42 12.88
N GLU A 142 -2.60 31.64 12.47
CA GLU A 142 -2.38 32.11 11.10
C GLU A 142 -0.89 32.13 10.73
N ASP A 143 0.01 32.27 11.71
CA ASP A 143 1.45 32.24 11.52
C ASP A 143 1.97 30.83 11.14
N TYR A 144 1.18 29.78 11.44
CA TYR A 144 1.53 28.39 11.19
C TYR A 144 0.79 27.81 9.98
N LEU A 145 -0.47 28.18 9.79
CA LEU A 145 -1.41 27.53 8.87
C LEU A 145 -1.39 28.10 7.44
N GLN A 146 -0.23 28.53 6.94
CA GLN A 146 -0.09 29.20 5.63
C GLN A 146 -0.64 28.38 4.46
#